data_AF-A0A136MVP8-F1
#
_entry.id   AF-A0A136MVP8-F1
#
_cell.length_a   1.000
_cell.length_b   1.000
_cell.length_c   1.000
_cell.angle_alpha   90.00
_cell.angle_beta   90.00
_cell.angle_gamma   90.00
#
_symmetry.space_group_name_H-M   'P 1'
#
loop_
_entity.id
_entity.type
_entity.pdbx_description
1 polymer ?
#
loop_
_entity_poly.entity_id
_entity_poly.type
_entity_poly.pdbx_seq_one_letter_code
_entity_poly.pdbx_strand_id
1 'polypeptide(L)'
;MLEKCRIIYKGDILTGWVYIATGAILLIFGLMAGLFAFGPGFKYLSYGMYIFCFYCIGKGVFMIYSYGKRYTFYLKLLAIDHHIFTDEINYTTYRIQKKNKNRRLYTYIVIFSTIAAFVGIFTQLRAFIMGTSIPIALISGIELSIGLLTGFRLNEFLRILSKEEKSF
;
A
#
# COMPACT_ATOMS: atom_id res chain seq x y z
N MET A 1 16.38 -5.75 20.78
CA MET A 1 15.03 -5.82 20.18
C MET A 1 14.30 -4.52 20.01
N LEU A 2 14.22 -3.66 21.04
CA LEU A 2 13.49 -2.39 20.96
C LEU A 2 13.85 -1.56 19.72
N GLU A 3 15.14 -1.47 19.42
CA GLU A 3 15.63 -0.77 18.23
C GLU A 3 15.10 -1.36 16.93
N LYS A 4 15.04 -2.69 16.82
CA LYS A 4 14.48 -3.37 15.63
C LYS A 4 12.99 -3.08 15.48
N CYS A 5 12.22 -3.12 16.57
CA CYS A 5 10.81 -2.72 16.56
C CYS A 5 10.66 -1.27 16.08
N ARG A 6 11.45 -0.34 16.65
CA ARG A 6 11.46 1.09 16.28
C ARG A 6 11.76 1.29 14.80
N ILE A 7 12.77 0.60 14.25
CA ILE A 7 13.15 0.67 12.83
C ILE A 7 12.01 0.21 11.93
N ILE A 8 11.35 -0.91 12.26
CA ILE A 8 10.22 -1.42 11.47
C ILE A 8 9.09 -0.41 11.39
N TYR A 9 8.64 0.12 12.53
CA TYR A 9 7.55 1.10 12.57
C TYR A 9 7.93 2.44 11.95
N LYS A 10 9.18 2.90 12.09
CA LYS A 10 9.67 4.09 11.38
C LYS A 10 9.59 3.89 9.86
N GLY A 11 9.98 2.73 9.34
CA GLY A 11 9.86 2.44 7.91
C GLY A 11 8.42 2.26 7.43
N ASP A 12 7.50 1.81 8.30
CA ASP A 12 6.07 1.77 7.97
C ASP A 12 5.48 3.18 7.86
N ILE A 13 5.88 4.11 8.75
CA ILE A 13 5.52 5.54 8.66
C ILE A 13 6.07 6.15 7.37
N LEU A 14 7.33 5.86 7.02
CA LEU A 14 7.93 6.31 5.77
C LEU A 14 7.14 5.82 4.54
N THR A 15 6.65 4.57 4.59
CA THR A 15 5.79 4.02 3.53
C THR A 15 4.49 4.82 3.43
N GLY A 16 3.92 5.25 4.55
CA GLY A 16 2.76 6.15 4.59
C GLY A 16 3.03 7.49 3.88
N TRP A 17 4.21 8.09 4.08
CA TRP A 17 4.61 9.30 3.36
C TRP A 17 4.75 9.08 1.86
N VAL A 18 5.27 7.92 1.43
CA VAL A 18 5.34 7.56 0.00
C VAL A 18 3.94 7.47 -0.62
N TYR A 19 2.94 6.96 0.11
CA TYR A 19 1.55 6.98 -0.35
C TYR A 19 1.02 8.41 -0.53
N ILE A 20 1.29 9.32 0.42
CA ILE A 20 0.86 10.72 0.31
C ILE A 20 1.53 11.40 -0.88
N ALA A 21 2.85 11.21 -1.05
CA ALA A 21 3.59 11.77 -2.18
C ALA A 21 3.06 11.25 -3.53
N THR A 22 2.81 9.94 -3.63
CA THR A 22 2.17 9.34 -4.80
C THR A 22 0.80 9.95 -5.07
N GLY A 23 -0.02 10.16 -4.03
CA GLY A 23 -1.31 10.83 -4.12
C GLY A 23 -1.22 12.25 -4.68
N ALA A 24 -0.26 13.04 -4.20
CA ALA A 24 -0.02 14.40 -4.69
C ALA A 24 0.40 14.41 -6.18
N ILE A 25 1.26 13.48 -6.60
CA ILE A 25 1.66 13.33 -8.00
C ILE A 25 0.43 12.99 -8.87
N LEU A 26 -0.41 12.07 -8.42
CA LEU A 26 -1.64 11.69 -9.13
C LEU A 26 -2.64 12.85 -9.22
N LEU A 27 -2.72 13.70 -8.20
CA LEU A 27 -3.53 14.91 -8.24
C LEU A 27 -3.06 15.86 -9.34
N ILE A 28 -1.75 16.07 -9.46
CA ILE A 28 -1.16 16.91 -10.51
C ILE A 28 -1.50 16.34 -11.89
N PHE A 29 -1.29 15.03 -12.11
CA PHE A 29 -1.65 14.38 -13.37
C PHE A 29 -3.15 14.42 -13.65
N GLY A 30 -3.99 14.26 -12.62
CA GLY A 30 -5.45 14.36 -12.72
C GLY A 30 -5.89 15.76 -13.15
N LEU A 31 -5.31 16.79 -12.54
CA LEU A 31 -5.57 18.20 -12.88
C LEU A 31 -5.11 18.50 -14.33
N MET A 32 -3.91 18.05 -14.71
CA MET A 32 -3.41 18.23 -16.07
C MET A 32 -4.32 17.56 -17.10
N ALA A 33 -4.72 16.31 -16.84
CA ALA A 33 -5.64 15.57 -17.72
C ALA A 33 -7.04 16.20 -17.75
N GLY A 34 -7.51 16.80 -16.65
CA GLY A 34 -8.84 17.41 -16.57
C GLY A 34 -8.93 18.79 -17.22
N LEU A 35 -7.88 19.61 -17.12
CA LEU A 35 -7.86 20.99 -17.61
C LEU A 35 -7.42 21.11 -19.06
N PHE A 36 -6.45 20.29 -19.52
CA PHE A 36 -5.84 20.46 -20.83
C PHE A 36 -6.34 19.48 -21.90
N ALA A 37 -7.12 18.46 -21.52
CA ALA A 37 -7.61 17.47 -22.48
C ALA A 37 -9.11 17.65 -22.78
N PHE A 38 -9.40 17.93 -24.05
CA PHE A 38 -10.78 18.11 -24.53
C PHE A 38 -11.50 16.77 -24.82
N GLY A 39 -10.77 15.66 -24.90
CA GLY A 39 -11.32 14.35 -25.20
C GLY A 39 -12.06 13.71 -24.01
N PRO A 40 -13.23 13.07 -24.21
CA PRO A 40 -14.00 12.45 -23.13
C PRO A 40 -13.22 11.36 -22.39
N GLY A 41 -12.32 10.63 -23.07
CA GLY A 41 -11.46 9.62 -22.43
C GLY A 41 -10.51 10.17 -21.37
N PHE A 42 -9.95 11.37 -21.59
CA PHE A 42 -9.04 11.99 -20.62
C PHE A 42 -9.79 12.54 -19.39
N LYS A 43 -11.05 12.94 -19.55
CA LYS A 43 -11.92 13.29 -18.41
C LYS A 43 -12.18 12.09 -17.51
N TYR A 44 -12.49 10.93 -18.09
CA TYR A 44 -12.65 9.69 -17.30
C TYR A 44 -11.34 9.27 -16.62
N LEU A 45 -10.21 9.41 -17.31
CA LEU A 45 -8.89 9.18 -16.72
C LEU A 45 -8.63 10.11 -15.52
N SER A 46 -8.95 11.40 -15.65
CA SER A 46 -8.83 12.39 -14.57
C SER A 46 -9.64 12.00 -13.33
N TYR A 47 -10.89 11.56 -13.51
CA TYR A 47 -11.70 11.03 -12.39
C TYR A 47 -11.06 9.82 -11.71
N GLY A 48 -10.53 8.88 -12.49
CA GLY A 48 -9.78 7.74 -11.95
C GLY A 48 -8.56 8.17 -11.13
N MET A 49 -7.81 9.18 -11.60
CA MET A 49 -6.66 9.74 -10.88
C MET A 49 -7.07 10.45 -9.59
N TYR A 50 -8.20 11.17 -9.57
CA TYR A 50 -8.69 11.80 -8.34
C TYR A 50 -9.12 10.78 -7.30
N ILE A 51 -9.90 9.76 -7.69
CA ILE A 51 -10.30 8.67 -6.78
C ILE A 51 -9.04 8.00 -6.22
N PHE A 52 -8.03 7.77 -7.07
CA PHE A 52 -6.80 7.16 -6.62
C PHE A 52 -5.99 8.06 -5.68
N CYS A 53 -5.92 9.37 -5.96
CA CYS A 53 -5.32 10.34 -5.05
C CYS A 53 -5.95 10.27 -3.65
N PHE A 54 -7.29 10.30 -3.54
CA PHE A 54 -7.97 10.20 -2.26
C PHE A 54 -7.66 8.88 -1.54
N TYR A 55 -7.62 7.77 -2.27
CA TYR A 55 -7.22 6.47 -1.71
C TYR A 55 -5.80 6.51 -1.14
N CYS A 56 -4.83 7.01 -1.91
CA CYS A 56 -3.43 7.11 -1.51
C CYS A 56 -3.24 8.00 -0.28
N ILE A 57 -3.85 9.19 -0.28
CA ILE A 57 -3.77 10.12 0.85
C ILE A 57 -4.40 9.50 2.09
N GLY A 58 -5.63 8.98 1.99
CA GLY A 58 -6.35 8.38 3.11
C GLY A 58 -5.57 7.20 3.73
N LYS A 59 -5.03 6.32 2.88
CA LYS A 59 -4.21 5.20 3.32
C LYS A 59 -2.89 5.65 3.95
N GLY A 60 -2.21 6.63 3.35
CA GLY A 60 -0.98 7.19 3.88
C GLY A 60 -1.17 7.80 5.27
N VAL A 61 -2.22 8.61 5.45
CA VAL A 61 -2.59 9.20 6.74
C VAL A 61 -2.90 8.11 7.77
N PHE A 62 -3.71 7.12 7.41
CA PHE A 62 -4.02 6.00 8.32
C PHE A 62 -2.77 5.24 8.76
N MET A 63 -1.84 4.97 7.83
CA MET A 63 -0.57 4.30 8.15
C MET A 63 0.28 5.15 9.10
N ILE A 64 0.46 6.44 8.81
CA ILE A 64 1.24 7.35 9.67
C ILE A 64 0.65 7.40 11.07
N TYR A 65 -0.68 7.53 11.20
CA TYR A 65 -1.35 7.57 12.48
C TYR A 65 -1.20 6.26 13.26
N SER A 66 -1.57 5.13 12.64
CA SER A 66 -1.59 3.81 13.30
C SER A 66 -0.18 3.35 13.69
N TYR A 67 0.79 3.46 12.78
CA TYR A 67 2.18 3.07 13.06
C TYR A 67 2.92 4.11 13.89
N GLY A 68 2.54 5.39 13.83
CA GLY A 68 3.05 6.44 14.71
C GLY A 68 2.74 6.19 16.18
N LYS A 69 1.52 5.71 16.49
CA LYS A 69 1.15 5.32 17.85
C LYS A 69 2.03 4.17 18.37
N ARG A 70 2.23 3.13 17.56
CA ARG A 70 3.11 2.00 17.92
C ARG A 70 4.58 2.41 18.04
N TYR A 71 5.07 3.25 17.13
CA TYR A 71 6.43 3.79 17.20
C TYR A 71 6.66 4.56 18.51
N THR A 72 5.72 5.42 18.90
CA THR A 72 5.77 6.17 20.15
C THR A 72 5.73 5.25 21.38
N PHE A 73 4.93 4.18 21.33
CA PHE A 73 4.92 3.16 22.38
C PHE A 73 6.31 2.52 22.57
N TYR A 74 6.94 2.06 21.48
CA TYR A 74 8.28 1.45 21.55
C TYR A 74 9.41 2.45 21.86
N LEU A 75 9.22 3.75 21.62
CA LEU A 75 10.16 4.79 22.07
C LEU A 75 10.16 4.97 23.58
N LYS A 76 8.99 4.90 24.21
CA LYS A 76 8.83 5.07 25.67
C LYS A 76 9.18 3.82 26.48
N LEU A 77 9.22 2.65 25.84
CA LEU A 77 9.55 1.39 26.49
C LEU A 77 11.06 1.28 26.78
N LEU A 78 11.42 0.94 28.02
CA LEU A 78 12.81 0.72 28.46
C LEU A 78 13.29 -0.72 28.22
N ALA A 79 12.40 -1.70 28.42
CA ALA A 79 12.66 -3.12 28.17
C ALA A 79 11.41 -3.78 27.59
N ILE A 80 11.57 -4.87 26.84
CA ILE A 80 10.46 -5.66 26.31
C ILE A 80 10.19 -6.81 27.26
N ASP A 81 8.99 -6.86 27.80
CA ASP A 81 8.47 -8.01 28.54
C ASP A 81 8.05 -9.14 27.58
N HIS A 82 8.05 -10.38 28.07
CA HIS A 82 7.68 -11.57 27.29
C HIS A 82 6.28 -11.45 26.69
N HIS A 83 5.30 -10.90 27.42
CA HIS A 83 3.96 -10.67 26.89
C HIS A 83 3.95 -9.74 25.67
N ILE A 84 4.67 -8.61 25.75
CA ILE A 84 4.77 -7.63 24.65
C ILE A 84 5.47 -8.27 23.44
N PHE A 85 6.41 -9.17 23.70
CA PHE A 85 7.14 -9.90 22.67
C PHE A 85 6.23 -10.88 21.91
N THR A 86 5.46 -11.71 22.61
CA THR A 86 4.51 -12.67 22.01
C THR A 86 3.42 -11.92 21.24
N ASP A 87 2.92 -10.81 21.78
CA ASP A 87 1.96 -9.94 21.08
C ASP A 87 2.51 -9.41 19.76
N GLU A 88 3.79 -9.03 19.73
CA GLU A 88 4.43 -8.51 18.53
C GLU A 88 4.65 -9.60 17.47
N ILE A 89 4.94 -10.84 17.88
CA ILE A 89 4.98 -12.00 16.99
C ILE A 89 3.60 -12.26 16.37
N ASN A 90 2.56 -12.32 17.21
CA ASN A 90 1.19 -12.55 16.77
C ASN A 90 0.72 -11.45 15.81
N TYR A 91 1.00 -10.19 16.15
CA TYR A 91 0.66 -9.05 15.31
C TYR A 91 1.42 -9.06 13.97
N THR A 92 2.72 -9.36 13.98
CA THR A 92 3.53 -9.44 12.77
C THR A 92 3.04 -10.56 11.86
N THR A 93 2.71 -11.72 12.43
CA THR A 93 2.15 -12.87 11.71
C THR A 93 0.81 -12.52 11.06
N TYR A 94 -0.09 -11.88 11.81
CA TYR A 94 -1.36 -11.38 11.28
C TYR A 94 -1.15 -10.42 10.09
N ARG A 95 -0.19 -9.48 10.19
CA ARG A 95 0.13 -8.54 9.10
C ARG A 95 0.60 -9.26 7.84
N ILE A 96 1.45 -10.28 7.98
CA ILE A 96 1.96 -11.09 6.87
C ILE A 96 0.81 -11.85 6.20
N GLN A 97 -0.05 -12.51 6.98
CA GLN A 97 -1.19 -13.26 6.45
C GLN A 97 -2.17 -12.35 5.69
N LYS A 98 -2.51 -11.18 6.27
CA LYS A 98 -3.35 -10.17 5.63
C LYS A 98 -2.76 -9.70 4.29
N LYS A 99 -1.45 -9.43 4.26
CA LYS A 99 -0.75 -9.03 3.02
C LYS A 99 -0.73 -10.14 1.98
N ASN A 100 -0.51 -11.40 2.37
CA ASN A 100 -0.53 -12.53 1.44
C ASN A 100 -1.92 -12.74 0.82
N LYS A 101 -3.00 -12.59 1.60
CA LYS A 101 -4.38 -12.65 1.08
C LYS A 101 -4.64 -11.51 0.09
N ASN A 102 -4.29 -10.28 0.47
CA ASN A 102 -4.49 -9.11 -0.40
C ASN A 102 -3.64 -9.19 -1.67
N ARG A 103 -2.41 -9.70 -1.60
CA ARG A 103 -1.53 -9.86 -2.77
C ARG A 103 -2.20 -10.71 -3.85
N ARG A 104 -2.80 -11.84 -3.48
CA ARG A 104 -3.51 -12.71 -4.44
C ARG A 104 -4.64 -11.95 -5.14
N LEU A 105 -5.43 -11.22 -4.35
CA LEU A 105 -6.52 -10.40 -4.88
C LEU A 105 -6.00 -9.33 -5.86
N TYR A 106 -4.96 -8.58 -5.49
CA TYR A 106 -4.38 -7.57 -6.37
C TYR A 106 -3.79 -8.17 -7.64
N THR A 107 -3.14 -9.34 -7.57
CA THR A 107 -2.68 -10.05 -8.76
C THR A 107 -3.85 -10.38 -9.70
N TYR A 108 -4.96 -10.91 -9.17
CA TYR A 108 -6.14 -11.19 -9.99
C TYR A 108 -6.73 -9.92 -10.61
N ILE A 109 -6.79 -8.82 -9.86
CA ILE A 109 -7.28 -7.54 -10.38
C ILE A 109 -6.36 -7.00 -11.48
N VAL A 110 -5.02 -7.09 -11.34
CA VAL A 110 -4.08 -6.69 -12.40
C VAL A 110 -4.29 -7.52 -13.66
N ILE A 111 -4.38 -8.85 -13.54
CA ILE A 111 -4.61 -9.73 -14.70
C ILE A 111 -5.95 -9.39 -15.37
N PHE A 112 -7.03 -9.30 -14.59
CA PHE A 112 -8.36 -9.01 -15.11
C PHE A 112 -8.44 -7.62 -15.76
N SER A 113 -7.89 -6.59 -15.12
CA SER A 113 -7.85 -5.22 -15.67
C SER A 113 -7.01 -5.13 -16.94
N THR A 114 -5.94 -5.92 -17.07
CA THR A 114 -5.13 -6.00 -18.30
C THR A 114 -5.90 -6.66 -19.44
N ILE A 115 -6.60 -7.77 -19.16
CA ILE A 115 -7.46 -8.44 -20.15
C ILE A 115 -8.62 -7.51 -20.56
N ALA A 116 -9.26 -6.86 -19.59
CA ALA A 116 -10.34 -5.91 -19.83
C ALA A 116 -9.86 -4.71 -20.67
N ALA A 117 -8.66 -4.18 -20.39
CA ALA A 117 -8.05 -3.14 -21.20
C ALA A 117 -7.80 -3.61 -22.64
N PHE A 118 -7.26 -4.83 -22.83
CA PHE A 118 -7.03 -5.40 -24.15
C PHE A 118 -8.32 -5.58 -24.96
N VAL A 119 -9.36 -6.17 -24.36
CA VAL A 119 -10.69 -6.28 -24.99
C VAL A 119 -11.27 -4.90 -25.28
N GLY A 120 -11.11 -3.97 -24.34
CA GLY A 120 -11.60 -2.60 -24.43
C GLY A 120 -11.07 -1.83 -25.64
N ILE A 121 -9.84 -2.11 -26.07
CA ILE A 121 -9.23 -1.52 -27.28
C ILE A 121 -10.04 -1.82 -28.54
N PHE A 122 -10.75 -2.96 -28.61
CA PHE A 122 -11.49 -3.35 -29.81
C PHE A 122 -12.96 -2.92 -29.79
N THR A 123 -13.50 -2.52 -28.64
CA THR A 123 -14.90 -2.12 -28.49
C THR A 123 -15.16 -0.66 -28.91
N GLN A 124 -16.43 -0.24 -28.98
CA GLN A 124 -16.79 1.18 -29.12
C GLN A 124 -16.67 1.97 -27.79
N LEU A 125 -16.52 1.26 -26.67
CA LEU A 125 -16.42 1.83 -25.30
C LEU A 125 -14.98 2.11 -24.85
N ARG A 126 -14.04 2.27 -25.80
CA ARG A 126 -12.58 2.37 -25.54
C ARG A 126 -12.26 3.41 -24.48
N ALA A 127 -12.87 4.59 -24.57
CA ALA A 127 -12.63 5.71 -23.66
C ALA A 127 -13.00 5.39 -22.20
N PHE A 128 -14.12 4.70 -21.98
CA PHE A 128 -14.57 4.33 -20.65
C PHE A 128 -13.72 3.20 -20.06
N ILE A 129 -13.42 2.17 -20.87
CA ILE A 129 -12.63 1.03 -20.42
C ILE A 129 -11.18 1.44 -20.15
N MET A 130 -10.58 2.29 -20.99
CA MET A 130 -9.25 2.85 -20.72
C MET A 130 -9.26 3.75 -19.47
N GLY A 131 -10.29 4.59 -19.31
CA GLY A 131 -10.41 5.50 -18.16
C GLY A 131 -10.62 4.80 -16.81
N THR A 132 -11.07 3.54 -16.81
CA THR A 132 -11.31 2.76 -15.57
C THR A 132 -10.27 1.67 -15.34
N SER A 133 -9.92 0.91 -16.38
CA SER A 133 -9.00 -0.23 -16.26
C SER A 133 -7.56 0.20 -16.00
N ILE A 134 -7.11 1.32 -16.60
CA ILE A 134 -5.74 1.82 -16.41
C ILE A 134 -5.53 2.27 -14.96
N PRO A 135 -6.40 3.12 -14.36
CA PRO A 135 -6.30 3.41 -12.93
C PRO A 135 -6.33 2.14 -12.08
N ILE A 136 -7.31 1.25 -12.27
CA ILE A 136 -7.43 0.02 -11.45
C ILE A 136 -6.16 -0.85 -11.52
N ALA A 137 -5.59 -1.03 -12.71
CA ALA A 137 -4.34 -1.76 -12.91
C ALA A 137 -3.18 -1.08 -12.18
N LEU A 138 -3.09 0.24 -12.29
CA LEU A 138 -2.02 1.05 -11.68
C LEU A 138 -2.11 1.06 -10.15
N ILE A 139 -3.31 1.18 -9.57
CA ILE A 139 -3.54 1.02 -8.12
C ILE A 139 -3.06 -0.36 -7.67
N SER A 140 -3.53 -1.39 -8.36
CA SER A 140 -3.27 -2.78 -7.97
C SER A 140 -1.78 -3.12 -8.12
N GLY A 141 -1.10 -2.56 -9.12
CA GLY A 141 0.34 -2.67 -9.31
C GLY A 141 1.14 -2.01 -8.19
N ILE A 142 0.79 -0.78 -7.81
CA ILE A 142 1.44 -0.08 -6.68
C ILE A 142 1.23 -0.85 -5.37
N GLU A 143 0.00 -1.30 -5.12
CA GLU A 143 -0.34 -2.11 -3.95
C GLU A 143 0.43 -3.43 -3.90
N LEU A 144 0.60 -4.08 -5.04
CA LEU A 144 1.36 -5.31 -5.14
C LEU A 144 2.85 -5.06 -4.87
N SER A 145 3.45 -4.03 -5.48
CA SER A 145 4.86 -3.67 -5.29
C SER A 145 5.18 -3.28 -3.85
N ILE A 146 4.38 -2.38 -3.26
CA ILE A 146 4.54 -1.98 -1.85
C ILE A 146 4.23 -3.18 -0.94
N GLY A 147 3.22 -3.97 -1.27
CA GLY A 147 2.85 -5.19 -0.55
C GLY A 147 4.00 -6.19 -0.46
N LEU A 148 4.70 -6.43 -1.58
CA LEU A 148 5.88 -7.30 -1.65
C LEU A 148 7.05 -6.76 -0.81
N LEU A 149 7.41 -5.48 -0.99
CA LEU A 149 8.50 -4.85 -0.23
C LEU A 149 8.25 -4.89 1.28
N THR A 150 7.02 -4.53 1.70
CA THR A 150 6.67 -4.60 3.12
C THR A 150 6.64 -6.05 3.61
N GLY A 151 6.17 -6.99 2.78
CA GLY A 151 6.11 -8.41 3.12
C GLY A 151 7.50 -8.99 3.37
N PHE A 152 8.47 -8.65 2.52
CA PHE A 152 9.87 -9.04 2.71
C PHE A 152 10.41 -8.55 4.07
N ARG A 153 10.24 -7.25 4.36
CA ARG A 153 10.66 -6.64 5.64
C ARG A 153 10.00 -7.30 6.85
N LEU A 154 8.70 -7.60 6.77
CA LEU A 154 7.97 -8.24 7.87
C LEU A 154 8.40 -9.70 8.10
N ASN A 155 8.65 -10.46 7.03
CA ASN A 155 9.14 -11.83 7.14
C ASN A 155 10.54 -11.87 7.77
N GLU A 156 11.41 -10.95 7.37
CA GLU A 156 12.73 -10.83 7.99
C GLU A 156 12.63 -10.44 9.47
N PHE A 157 11.75 -9.49 9.80
CA PHE A 157 11.49 -9.11 11.18
C PHE A 157 10.92 -10.27 12.02
N LEU A 158 9.96 -11.04 11.48
CA LEU A 158 9.42 -12.23 12.13
C LEU A 158 10.50 -13.29 12.37
N ARG A 159 11.41 -13.48 11.40
CA ARG A 159 12.55 -14.40 11.55
C ARG A 159 13.49 -13.96 12.67
N ILE A 160 13.68 -12.65 12.86
CA ILE A 160 14.48 -12.11 13.95
C ILE A 160 13.76 -12.33 15.29
N LEU A 161 12.47 -12.01 15.37
CA LEU A 161 11.64 -12.24 16.56
C LEU A 161 11.69 -13.72 16.99
N SER A 162 11.41 -14.64 16.08
CA SER A 162 11.38 -16.09 16.39
C SER A 162 12.76 -16.70 16.73
N LYS A 163 13.88 -16.06 16.34
CA LYS A 163 15.21 -16.46 16.82
C LYS A 163 15.44 -16.05 18.27
N GLU A 164 15.02 -14.84 18.62
CA GLU A 164 15.20 -14.32 19.98
C GLU A 164 14.21 -14.97 20.96
N GLU A 165 13.04 -15.40 20.51
CA GLU A 165 12.10 -16.21 21.29
C GLU A 165 12.73 -17.48 21.86
N LYS A 166 13.56 -18.17 21.05
CA LYS A 166 14.27 -19.38 21.45
C LYS A 166 15.43 -19.14 22.41
N SER A 167 15.79 -17.86 22.61
CA SER A 167 16.88 -17.44 23.48
C SER A 167 16.39 -17.00 24.87
N PHE A 168 15.06 -16.84 25.02
CA PHE A 168 14.36 -16.68 26.29
C PHE A 168 13.98 -18.04 26.86
#